data_AF-A0A3Q1FTU0-F1
#
_entry.id   AF-A0A3Q1FTU0-F1
#
_cell.length_a   1.000
_cell.length_b   1.000
_cell.length_c   1.000
_cell.angle_alpha   90.00
_cell.angle_beta   90.00
_cell.angle_gamma   90.00
#
_symmetry.space_group_name_H-M   'P 1'
#
loop_
_entity.id
_entity.type
_entity.pdbx_description
1 polymer ?
#
loop_
_entity_poly.entity_id
_entity_poly.type
_entity_poly.pdbx_seq_one_letter_code
_entity_poly.pdbx_strand_id
1 'polypeptide(L)'
;MEEDDWRWHFYDTVKGSDWLGDQDAIHYMTEQAPAAVVELENFGMPFSRTEDGKIYQRAFGGQSLKYGKGGQAHRCCCVADRTGHSLLHTLYGRSLRYDTSYFVEYFALDLLMENGECKGVIALCMEDGSIHRFRAQNTVIATGLETASVFPSRGYGRTYFSCTSAHTSTGDGNAMVTRAGLPCQDLEFVQFHPTGEKRHF
;
A
#
# COMPACT_ATOMS: atom_id res chain seq x y z
N MET A 1 6.30 18.22 -19.62
CA MET A 1 6.39 17.83 -18.20
C MET A 1 7.17 18.91 -17.49
N GLU A 2 6.64 19.44 -16.41
CA GLU A 2 7.21 20.55 -15.63
C GLU A 2 8.34 20.10 -14.69
N GLU A 3 9.11 21.07 -14.19
CA GLU A 3 10.08 20.85 -13.11
C GLU A 3 9.34 20.54 -11.80
N ASP A 4 9.80 19.51 -11.07
CA ASP A 4 9.24 19.10 -9.77
C ASP A 4 10.38 18.81 -8.78
N ASP A 5 10.07 18.87 -7.48
CA ASP A 5 11.00 18.59 -6.39
C ASP A 5 10.32 17.66 -5.38
N TRP A 6 11.01 16.61 -4.94
CA TRP A 6 10.49 15.68 -3.94
C TRP A 6 10.10 16.39 -2.64
N ARG A 7 10.72 17.53 -2.32
CA ARG A 7 10.38 18.36 -1.16
C ARG A 7 9.00 19.00 -1.27
N TRP A 8 8.50 19.23 -2.48
CA TRP A 8 7.13 19.71 -2.70
C TRP A 8 6.12 18.58 -2.48
N HIS A 9 6.47 17.36 -2.91
CA HIS A 9 5.71 16.17 -2.56
C HIS A 9 5.67 15.95 -1.04
N PHE A 10 6.82 16.05 -0.35
CA PHE A 10 6.91 16.02 1.11
C PHE A 10 5.93 17.01 1.77
N TYR A 11 5.97 18.27 1.35
CA TYR A 11 5.08 19.30 1.89
C TYR A 11 3.60 18.97 1.69
N ASP A 12 3.22 18.55 0.48
CA ASP A 12 1.84 18.17 0.17
C ASP A 12 1.39 16.99 1.04
N THR A 13 2.27 16.01 1.27
CA THR A 13 1.99 14.85 2.11
C THR A 13 1.84 15.22 3.59
N VAL A 14 2.75 16.03 4.15
CA VAL A 14 2.63 16.48 5.55
C VAL A 14 1.35 17.27 5.75
N LYS A 15 1.05 18.22 4.85
CA LYS A 15 -0.20 18.99 4.89
C LYS A 15 -1.42 18.08 4.71
N GLY A 16 -1.36 17.12 3.79
CA GLY A 16 -2.45 16.19 3.49
C GLY A 16 -2.76 15.24 4.65
N SER A 17 -1.76 14.92 5.48
CA SER A 17 -1.91 14.16 6.72
C SER A 17 -2.51 14.97 7.88
N ASP A 18 -2.84 16.24 7.67
CA ASP A 18 -3.27 17.19 8.70
C ASP A 18 -2.29 17.24 9.90
N TRP A 19 -0.99 17.19 9.57
CA TRP A 19 0.13 17.17 10.53
C TRP A 19 0.16 15.99 11.51
N LEU A 20 -0.67 14.96 11.33
CA LEU A 20 -0.63 13.72 12.11
C LEU A 20 0.47 12.76 11.61
N GLY A 21 0.88 12.86 10.35
CA GLY A 21 1.87 11.97 9.76
C GLY A 21 3.30 12.22 10.26
N ASP A 22 4.01 11.14 10.54
CA ASP A 22 5.40 11.17 10.97
C ASP A 22 6.32 11.65 9.84
N GLN A 23 6.94 12.82 10.04
CA GLN A 23 7.67 13.52 8.98
C GLN A 23 8.96 12.82 8.56
N ASP A 24 9.59 12.05 9.43
CA ASP A 24 10.76 11.22 9.08
C ASP A 24 10.39 10.12 8.08
N ALA A 25 9.26 9.43 8.30
CA ALA A 25 8.71 8.44 7.38
C ALA A 25 8.27 9.08 6.07
N ILE A 26 7.58 10.23 6.12
CA ILE A 26 7.14 10.96 4.92
C ILE A 26 8.34 11.44 4.11
N HIS A 27 9.40 11.93 4.76
CA HIS A 27 10.64 12.32 4.11
C HIS A 27 11.26 11.13 3.36
N TYR A 28 11.47 10.00 4.04
CA TYR A 28 12.02 8.82 3.41
C TYR A 28 11.18 8.38 2.19
N MET A 29 9.86 8.28 2.36
CA MET A 29 8.97 7.87 1.27
C MET A 29 9.04 8.81 0.06
N THR A 30 8.99 10.12 0.27
CA THR A 30 8.94 11.10 -0.82
C THR A 30 10.28 11.28 -1.52
N GLU A 31 11.39 11.19 -0.80
CA GLU A 31 12.74 11.20 -1.37
C GLU A 31 13.03 9.92 -2.19
N GLN A 32 12.57 8.76 -1.71
CA GLN A 32 12.79 7.47 -2.40
C GLN A 32 11.83 7.22 -3.58
N ALA A 33 10.71 7.94 -3.66
CA ALA A 33 9.68 7.73 -4.67
C ALA A 33 10.20 7.73 -6.14
N PRO A 34 11.08 8.67 -6.57
CA PRO A 34 11.60 8.65 -7.95
C PRO A 34 12.38 7.37 -8.26
N ALA A 35 13.26 6.93 -7.35
CA ALA A 35 14.06 5.72 -7.54
C ALA A 35 13.18 4.47 -7.58
N ALA A 36 12.19 4.36 -6.68
CA ALA A 36 11.26 3.24 -6.63
C ALA A 36 10.40 3.13 -7.91
N VAL A 37 9.93 4.25 -8.46
CA VAL A 37 9.15 4.25 -9.72
C VAL A 37 10.03 3.85 -10.91
N VAL A 38 11.27 4.34 -10.97
CA VAL A 38 12.23 3.96 -12.01
C VAL A 38 12.58 2.47 -11.90
N GLU A 39 12.69 1.92 -10.69
CA GLU A 39 12.90 0.48 -10.49
C GLU A 39 11.74 -0.35 -11.07
N LEU A 40 10.49 0.05 -10.83
CA LEU A 40 9.32 -0.62 -11.39
C LEU A 40 9.31 -0.56 -12.93
N GLU A 41 9.68 0.58 -13.51
CA GLU A 41 9.80 0.71 -14.96
C GLU A 41 10.90 -0.21 -15.52
N ASN A 42 12.04 -0.30 -14.84
CA ASN A 42 13.13 -1.22 -15.16
C ASN A 42 12.75 -2.71 -14.97
N PHE A 43 11.80 -3.03 -14.08
CA PHE A 43 11.22 -4.37 -14.00
C PHE A 43 10.29 -4.70 -15.17
N GLY A 44 9.94 -3.71 -15.98
CA GLY A 44 9.08 -3.85 -17.16
C GLY A 44 7.65 -3.38 -16.94
N MET A 45 7.37 -2.58 -15.90
CA MET A 45 6.04 -2.02 -15.68
C MET A 45 5.64 -1.13 -16.88
N PRO A 46 4.49 -1.38 -17.54
CA PRO A 46 4.14 -0.72 -18.80
C PRO A 46 3.49 0.65 -18.58
N PHE A 47 4.24 1.58 -18.00
CA PHE A 47 3.79 2.96 -17.81
C PHE A 47 3.31 3.60 -19.12
N SER A 48 2.23 4.39 -19.02
CA SER A 48 1.84 5.30 -20.10
C SER A 48 3.00 6.24 -20.42
N ARG A 49 3.11 6.70 -21.67
CA ARG A 49 4.27 7.46 -22.13
C ARG A 49 3.89 8.87 -22.59
N THR A 50 4.81 9.82 -22.39
CA THR A 50 4.75 11.12 -23.05
C THR A 50 5.28 11.02 -24.48
N GLU A 51 5.13 12.10 -25.26
CA GLU A 51 5.68 12.18 -26.63
C GLU A 51 7.20 11.94 -26.65
N ASP A 52 7.92 12.40 -25.62
CA ASP A 52 9.37 12.19 -25.44
C ASP A 52 9.75 10.79 -24.91
N GLY A 53 8.81 9.85 -24.79
CA GLY A 53 9.06 8.48 -24.33
C GLY A 53 9.27 8.31 -22.81
N LYS A 54 9.14 9.38 -22.03
CA LYS A 54 9.19 9.35 -20.55
C LYS A 54 7.89 8.83 -19.96
N ILE A 55 7.90 8.48 -18.67
CA ILE A 55 6.69 8.06 -17.93
C ILE A 55 5.69 9.21 -17.91
N TYR A 56 4.47 8.97 -18.37
CA TYR A 56 3.37 9.92 -18.28
C TYR A 56 2.91 10.08 -16.83
N GLN A 57 2.67 11.33 -16.45
CA GLN A 57 2.19 11.73 -15.14
C GLN A 57 0.93 12.57 -15.29
N ARG A 58 -0.04 12.36 -14.41
CA ARG A 58 -1.30 13.11 -14.36
C ARG A 58 -1.40 13.96 -13.09
N ALA A 59 -2.29 14.94 -13.12
CA ALA A 59 -2.70 15.67 -11.92
C ALA A 59 -3.45 14.74 -10.97
N PHE A 60 -3.29 14.97 -9.67
CA PHE A 60 -4.03 14.27 -8.63
C PHE A 60 -4.39 15.24 -7.48
N GLY A 61 -5.41 14.89 -6.71
CA GLY A 61 -5.89 15.74 -5.62
C GLY A 61 -4.80 15.98 -4.57
N GLY A 62 -4.73 17.22 -4.07
CA GLY A 62 -3.80 17.61 -3.00
C GLY A 62 -2.34 17.80 -3.43
N GLN A 63 -2.02 17.74 -4.73
CA GLN A 63 -0.65 17.87 -5.24
C GLN A 63 -0.40 19.27 -5.82
N SER A 64 0.65 19.94 -5.34
CA SER A 64 1.00 21.32 -5.69
C SER A 64 2.49 21.50 -5.98
N LEU A 65 2.82 22.54 -6.75
CA LEU A 65 4.19 22.97 -6.98
C LEU A 65 4.60 24.03 -5.95
N LYS A 66 5.92 24.19 -5.71
CA LYS A 66 6.51 25.26 -4.88
C LYS A 66 5.82 25.44 -3.51
N TYR A 67 5.70 24.35 -2.75
CA TYR A 67 5.13 24.36 -1.39
C TYR A 67 3.71 24.96 -1.32
N GLY A 68 2.80 24.57 -2.23
CA GLY A 68 1.42 25.06 -2.24
C GLY A 68 1.17 26.35 -3.03
N LYS A 69 2.21 26.97 -3.58
CA LYS A 69 2.13 28.32 -4.19
C LYS A 69 2.25 28.31 -5.71
N GLY A 70 2.67 27.20 -6.30
CA GLY A 70 3.02 27.08 -7.71
C GLY A 70 1.92 26.51 -8.62
N GLY A 71 0.71 26.31 -8.11
CA GLY A 71 -0.38 25.67 -8.85
C GLY A 71 -0.36 24.15 -8.77
N GLN A 72 -1.16 23.50 -9.61
CA GLN A 72 -1.35 22.05 -9.65
C GLN A 72 -0.10 21.34 -10.18
N ALA A 73 0.35 20.29 -9.48
CA ALA A 73 1.42 19.43 -9.96
C ALA A 73 0.89 18.21 -10.73
N HIS A 74 1.69 17.70 -11.68
CA HIS A 74 1.45 16.45 -12.40
C HIS A 74 2.53 15.42 -12.05
N ARG A 75 2.42 14.76 -10.90
CA ARG A 75 3.41 13.77 -10.43
C ARG A 75 2.88 12.35 -10.24
N CYS A 76 1.59 12.12 -10.51
CA CYS A 76 0.99 10.79 -10.41
C CYS A 76 1.32 9.96 -11.66
N CYS A 77 2.37 9.14 -11.59
CA CYS A 77 2.73 8.19 -12.64
C CYS A 77 1.64 7.13 -12.81
N CYS A 78 1.23 6.82 -14.04
CA CYS A 78 0.13 5.88 -14.25
C CYS A 78 0.28 4.96 -15.46
N VAL A 79 -0.49 3.87 -15.43
CA VAL A 79 -0.75 2.98 -16.57
C VAL A 79 -2.23 3.13 -16.90
N ALA A 80 -2.57 4.11 -17.74
CA ALA A 80 -3.96 4.53 -17.96
C ALA A 80 -4.72 4.68 -16.62
N ASP A 81 -5.77 3.90 -16.42
CA ASP A 81 -6.58 3.78 -15.19
C ASP A 81 -6.37 2.45 -14.45
N ARG A 82 -5.35 1.65 -14.84
CA ARG A 82 -5.10 0.28 -14.35
C ARG A 82 -3.73 0.10 -13.69
N THR A 83 -3.14 1.19 -13.17
CA THR A 83 -1.81 1.18 -12.54
C THR A 83 -1.63 0.06 -11.51
N GLY A 84 -2.62 -0.17 -10.64
CA GLY A 84 -2.54 -1.21 -9.61
C GLY A 84 -2.50 -2.64 -10.18
N HIS A 85 -3.22 -2.90 -11.27
CA HIS A 85 -3.19 -4.19 -11.95
C HIS A 85 -1.80 -4.45 -12.56
N SER A 86 -1.27 -3.47 -13.29
CA SER A 86 0.06 -3.58 -13.91
C SER A 86 1.18 -3.70 -12.88
N LEU A 87 1.10 -2.96 -11.77
CA LEU A 87 2.06 -3.07 -10.67
C LEU A 87 2.09 -4.47 -10.07
N LEU A 88 0.92 -5.02 -9.72
CA LEU A 88 0.83 -6.34 -9.10
C LEU A 88 1.34 -7.45 -10.02
N HIS A 89 0.97 -7.43 -11.31
CA HIS A 89 1.47 -8.39 -12.29
C HIS A 89 2.97 -8.26 -12.53
N THR A 90 3.51 -7.03 -12.55
CA THR A 90 4.96 -6.81 -12.73
C THR A 90 5.74 -7.37 -11.55
N LEU A 91 5.30 -7.09 -10.32
CA LEU A 91 5.96 -7.60 -9.12
C LEU A 91 5.84 -9.11 -8.99
N TYR A 92 4.67 -9.69 -9.29
CA TYR A 92 4.52 -11.15 -9.33
C TYR A 92 5.42 -11.79 -10.39
N GLY A 93 5.47 -11.24 -11.60
CA GLY A 93 6.38 -11.72 -12.64
C GLY A 93 7.86 -11.60 -12.25
N ARG A 94 8.21 -10.52 -11.53
CA ARG A 94 9.58 -10.31 -11.03
C ARG A 94 9.92 -11.27 -9.90
N SER A 95 8.97 -11.57 -9.01
CA SER A 95 9.20 -12.41 -7.85
C SER A 95 9.47 -13.88 -8.22
N LEU A 96 8.91 -14.35 -9.33
CA LEU A 96 9.20 -15.67 -9.93
C LEU A 96 10.66 -15.86 -10.38
N ARG A 97 11.46 -14.79 -10.43
CA ARG A 97 12.90 -14.87 -10.73
C ARG A 97 13.76 -15.23 -9.52
N TYR A 98 13.15 -15.34 -8.34
CA TYR A 98 13.82 -15.69 -7.09
C TYR A 98 13.26 -17.00 -6.54
N ASP A 99 13.99 -17.62 -5.62
CA ASP A 99 13.61 -18.90 -4.98
C ASP A 99 12.66 -18.69 -3.79
N THR A 100 11.68 -17.79 -3.96
CA THR A 100 10.68 -17.51 -2.93
C THR A 100 9.72 -18.68 -2.85
N SER A 101 9.62 -19.31 -1.68
CA SER A 101 8.61 -20.35 -1.44
C SER A 101 7.24 -19.73 -1.22
N TYR A 102 6.30 -19.97 -2.14
CA TYR A 102 4.93 -19.50 -2.05
C TYR A 102 4.02 -20.55 -1.43
N PHE A 103 3.32 -20.16 -0.36
CA PHE A 103 2.22 -20.92 0.24
C PHE A 103 0.92 -20.23 -0.15
N VAL A 104 0.48 -20.50 -1.38
CA VAL A 104 -0.72 -19.88 -1.97
C VAL A 104 -1.97 -20.48 -1.34
N GLU A 105 -2.99 -19.66 -1.10
CA GLU A 105 -4.24 -20.07 -0.43
C GLU A 105 -4.01 -20.64 0.99
N TYR A 106 -3.09 -20.03 1.74
CA TYR A 106 -2.94 -20.24 3.17
C TYR A 106 -3.55 -19.06 3.94
N PHE A 107 -4.46 -19.35 4.86
CA PHE A 107 -5.09 -18.35 5.72
C PHE A 107 -4.35 -18.26 7.06
N ALA A 108 -3.62 -17.16 7.29
CA ALA A 108 -2.92 -16.93 8.55
C ALA A 108 -3.92 -16.67 9.69
N LEU A 109 -3.78 -17.41 10.78
CA LEU A 109 -4.69 -17.38 11.92
C LEU A 109 -4.17 -16.47 13.03
N ASP A 110 -2.94 -16.68 13.47
CA ASP A 110 -2.33 -15.96 14.60
C ASP A 110 -0.80 -15.91 14.54
N LEU A 111 -0.23 -14.92 15.24
CA LEU A 111 1.21 -14.81 15.48
C LEU A 111 1.65 -15.81 16.55
N LEU A 112 2.82 -16.41 16.34
CA LEU A 112 3.49 -17.25 17.34
C LEU A 112 4.34 -16.37 18.25
N MET A 113 3.80 -15.92 19.37
CA MET A 113 4.50 -15.03 20.31
C MET A 113 5.19 -15.83 21.42
N GLU A 114 6.43 -15.49 21.74
CA GLU A 114 7.19 -16.07 22.86
C GLU A 114 8.05 -14.97 23.49
N ASN A 115 7.89 -14.73 24.81
CA ASN A 115 8.65 -13.71 25.56
C ASN A 115 8.63 -12.31 24.93
N GLY A 116 7.51 -11.92 24.30
CA GLY A 116 7.36 -10.64 23.61
C GLY A 116 7.92 -10.60 22.19
N GLU A 117 8.48 -11.71 21.70
CA GLU A 117 9.05 -11.81 20.35
C GLU A 117 8.15 -12.65 19.43
N CYS A 118 8.00 -12.22 18.17
CA CYS A 118 7.32 -13.00 17.15
C CYS A 118 8.25 -14.08 16.60
N LYS A 119 7.83 -15.35 16.68
CA LYS A 119 8.55 -16.54 16.21
C LYS A 119 7.95 -17.15 14.95
N GLY A 120 6.97 -16.47 14.34
CA GLY A 120 6.30 -16.94 13.13
C GLY A 120 4.78 -16.79 13.14
N VAL A 121 4.11 -17.63 12.36
CA VAL A 121 2.64 -17.66 12.22
C VAL A 121 2.11 -19.10 12.23
N ILE A 122 0.87 -19.25 12.67
CA ILE A 122 0.04 -20.44 12.43
C ILE A 122 -0.96 -20.13 11.32
N ALA A 123 -1.15 -21.06 10.38
CA ALA A 123 -2.02 -20.88 9.24
C ALA A 123 -2.80 -22.15 8.89
N LEU A 124 -3.94 -21.96 8.22
CA LEU A 124 -4.78 -23.01 7.65
C LEU A 124 -4.50 -23.09 6.14
N CYS A 125 -4.18 -24.29 5.65
CA CYS A 125 -4.17 -24.57 4.22
C CYS A 125 -5.62 -24.71 3.74
N MET A 126 -6.04 -23.85 2.81
CA MET A 126 -7.44 -23.84 2.34
C MET A 126 -7.76 -25.00 1.40
N GLU A 127 -6.74 -25.58 0.74
CA GLU A 127 -6.91 -26.68 -0.21
C GLU A 127 -7.25 -28.00 0.50
N ASP A 128 -6.53 -28.33 1.57
CA ASP A 128 -6.62 -29.62 2.25
C ASP A 128 -7.10 -29.55 3.72
N GLY A 129 -7.28 -28.35 4.26
CA GLY A 129 -7.71 -28.12 5.64
C GLY A 129 -6.64 -28.36 6.71
N SER A 130 -5.39 -28.61 6.33
CA SER A 130 -4.30 -28.86 7.27
C SER A 130 -3.82 -27.58 7.97
N ILE A 131 -3.29 -27.73 9.19
CA ILE A 131 -2.77 -26.63 10.00
C ILE A 131 -1.25 -26.64 9.96
N HIS A 132 -0.66 -25.49 9.63
CA HIS A 132 0.78 -25.31 9.47
C HIS A 132 1.33 -24.27 10.45
N ARG A 133 2.55 -24.49 10.92
CA ARG A 133 3.30 -23.51 11.71
C ARG A 133 4.54 -23.10 10.94
N PHE A 134 4.57 -21.85 10.51
CA PHE A 134 5.73 -21.25 9.85
C PHE A 134 6.59 -20.59 10.90
N ARG A 135 7.72 -21.20 11.23
CA ARG A 135 8.70 -20.61 12.16
C ARG A 135 9.69 -19.77 11.37
N ALA A 136 9.90 -18.53 11.81
CA ALA A 136 10.85 -17.61 11.20
C ALA A 136 11.50 -16.74 12.28
N GLN A 137 12.71 -16.25 12.01
CA GLN A 137 13.36 -15.27 12.87
C GLN A 137 12.69 -13.89 12.76
N ASN A 138 12.16 -13.57 11.58
CA ASN A 138 11.47 -12.33 11.30
C ASN A 138 10.17 -12.64 10.54
N THR A 139 9.09 -11.99 10.94
CA THR A 139 7.76 -12.12 10.32
C THR A 139 7.31 -10.76 9.86
N VAL A 140 7.00 -10.63 8.57
CA VAL A 140 6.48 -9.39 7.97
C VAL A 140 4.98 -9.54 7.75
N ILE A 141 4.18 -8.61 8.28
CA ILE A 141 2.73 -8.59 8.07
C ILE A 141 2.42 -7.60 6.94
N ALA A 142 1.87 -8.10 5.84
CA ALA A 142 1.48 -7.30 4.67
C ALA A 142 0.07 -7.67 4.17
N THR A 143 -0.86 -7.95 5.09
CA THR A 143 -2.23 -8.46 4.82
C THR A 143 -3.19 -7.37 4.33
N GLY A 144 -2.68 -6.36 3.63
CA GLY A 144 -3.41 -5.14 3.35
C GLY A 144 -3.46 -4.16 4.53
N LEU A 145 -2.65 -4.34 5.57
CA LEU A 145 -2.39 -3.31 6.58
C LEU A 145 -1.58 -2.19 5.94
N GLU A 146 -2.11 -0.97 5.88
CA GLU A 146 -1.29 0.23 5.67
C GLU A 146 -1.15 0.96 7.01
N THR A 147 0.09 1.16 7.43
CA THR A 147 0.46 2.10 8.49
C THR A 147 0.22 3.53 8.02
N ALA A 148 -0.26 4.35 8.96
CA ALA A 148 -0.66 5.75 8.84
C ALA A 148 -0.28 6.54 7.56
N SER A 149 -1.32 7.16 6.99
CA SER A 149 -1.36 8.56 6.52
C SER A 149 -1.23 8.96 5.04
N VAL A 150 -0.97 8.09 4.03
CA VAL A 150 -0.75 8.65 2.66
C VAL A 150 -1.46 8.03 1.44
N PHE A 151 -1.89 6.76 1.37
CA PHE A 151 -2.66 6.24 0.21
C PHE A 151 -3.75 5.22 0.64
N PRO A 152 -4.67 4.75 -0.23
CA PRO A 152 -6.08 4.59 0.13
C PRO A 152 -6.37 3.26 0.82
N SER A 153 -6.78 3.32 2.10
CA SER A 153 -7.67 2.38 2.82
C SER A 153 -7.70 0.92 2.33
N ARG A 154 -6.53 0.32 2.08
CA ARG A 154 -6.41 -1.13 2.00
C ARG A 154 -6.28 -1.58 3.44
N GLY A 155 -7.05 -2.59 3.82
CA GLY A 155 -7.19 -3.00 5.21
C GLY A 155 -8.54 -3.63 5.47
N TYR A 156 -9.30 -3.05 6.39
CA TYR A 156 -10.54 -3.60 6.95
C TYR A 156 -11.81 -2.91 6.43
N GLY A 157 -11.82 -2.37 5.20
CA GLY A 157 -12.96 -1.61 4.67
C GLY A 157 -14.30 -2.37 4.64
N ARG A 158 -14.27 -3.71 4.73
CA ARG A 158 -15.48 -4.56 4.85
C ARG A 158 -16.21 -4.46 6.18
N THR A 159 -15.69 -3.72 7.16
CA THR A 159 -16.47 -3.33 8.34
C THR A 159 -17.64 -2.40 7.99
N TYR A 160 -17.57 -1.70 6.85
CA TYR A 160 -18.65 -0.82 6.37
C TYR A 160 -19.57 -1.55 5.39
N PHE A 161 -20.86 -1.19 5.45
CA PHE A 161 -21.89 -1.74 4.58
C PHE A 161 -21.61 -1.49 3.08
N SER A 162 -21.20 -0.28 2.74
CA SER A 162 -20.82 0.11 1.38
C SER A 162 -19.36 0.56 1.38
N CYS A 163 -18.53 -0.14 0.62
CA CYS A 163 -17.10 0.15 0.47
C CYS A 163 -16.61 -0.21 -0.94
N THR A 164 -15.52 0.41 -1.37
CA THR A 164 -14.80 0.07 -2.62
C THR A 164 -13.87 -1.13 -2.44
N SER A 165 -13.67 -1.58 -1.21
CA SER A 165 -12.74 -2.65 -0.86
C SER A 165 -13.21 -4.02 -1.37
N ALA A 166 -12.25 -4.89 -1.66
CA ALA A 166 -12.53 -6.27 -2.02
C ALA A 166 -13.24 -7.00 -0.86
N HIS A 167 -13.90 -8.13 -1.15
CA HIS A 167 -14.49 -8.97 -0.10
C HIS A 167 -13.43 -9.54 0.86
N THR A 168 -12.18 -9.64 0.40
CA THR A 168 -11.02 -10.13 1.16
C THR A 168 -10.36 -9.07 2.04
N SER A 169 -10.89 -7.84 2.10
CA SER A 169 -10.34 -6.75 2.92
C SER A 169 -10.96 -6.75 4.33
N THR A 170 -10.60 -7.74 5.14
CA THR A 170 -11.21 -8.05 6.46
C THR A 170 -10.37 -7.68 7.68
N GLY A 171 -9.15 -7.14 7.50
CA GLY A 171 -8.31 -6.70 8.62
C GLY A 171 -7.66 -7.84 9.41
N ASP A 172 -7.41 -8.99 8.78
CA ASP A 172 -6.93 -10.20 9.46
C ASP A 172 -5.61 -9.95 10.23
N GLY A 173 -4.69 -9.19 9.63
CA GLY A 173 -3.44 -8.80 10.29
C GLY A 173 -3.64 -7.90 11.50
N ASN A 174 -4.52 -6.89 11.44
CA ASN A 174 -4.87 -6.06 12.58
C ASN A 174 -5.37 -6.93 13.74
N ALA A 175 -6.21 -7.91 13.42
CA ALA A 175 -6.78 -8.80 14.40
C ALA A 175 -5.72 -9.74 15.01
N MET A 176 -4.76 -10.25 14.22
CA MET A 176 -3.62 -11.04 14.71
C MET A 176 -2.75 -10.24 15.69
N VAL A 177 -2.43 -8.99 15.36
CA VAL A 177 -1.67 -8.06 16.23
C VAL A 177 -2.44 -7.80 17.52
N THR A 178 -3.75 -7.53 17.43
CA THR A 178 -4.61 -7.29 18.59
C THR A 178 -4.70 -8.52 19.50
N ARG A 179 -4.85 -9.73 18.94
CA ARG A 179 -4.88 -10.99 19.71
C ARG A 179 -3.54 -11.31 20.36
N ALA A 180 -2.43 -10.88 19.76
CA ALA A 180 -1.10 -10.93 20.37
C ALA A 180 -0.89 -9.90 21.50
N GLY A 181 -1.89 -9.05 21.80
CA GLY A 181 -1.81 -8.02 22.84
C GLY A 181 -0.98 -6.79 22.43
N LEU A 182 -0.72 -6.61 21.14
CA LEU A 182 0.01 -5.47 20.60
C LEU A 182 -0.96 -4.36 20.15
N PRO A 183 -0.55 -3.07 20.25
CA PRO A 183 -1.41 -1.96 19.87
C PRO A 183 -1.54 -1.83 18.35
N CYS A 184 -2.73 -1.40 17.91
CA CYS A 184 -2.92 -0.77 16.61
C CYS A 184 -2.98 0.75 16.81
N GLN A 185 -2.75 1.52 15.74
CA GLN A 185 -2.73 2.98 15.79
C GLN A 185 -3.70 3.56 14.76
N ASP A 186 -4.31 4.71 15.08
CA ASP A 186 -5.08 5.58 14.17
C ASP A 186 -6.24 4.88 13.42
N LEU A 187 -6.86 3.85 14.03
CA LEU A 187 -7.92 3.06 13.39
C LEU A 187 -9.23 3.85 13.18
N GLU A 188 -9.40 4.97 13.86
CA GLU A 188 -10.52 5.88 13.71
C GLU A 188 -10.47 6.70 12.40
N PHE A 189 -9.29 6.82 11.77
CA PHE A 189 -9.10 7.62 10.56
C PHE A 189 -9.44 6.82 9.30
N VAL A 190 -10.73 6.79 8.96
CA VAL A 190 -11.24 6.08 7.77
C VAL A 190 -11.41 7.04 6.58
N GLN A 191 -10.70 6.77 5.48
CA GLN A 191 -10.80 7.56 4.25
C GLN A 191 -12.05 7.18 3.43
N PHE A 192 -12.90 8.17 3.16
CA PHE A 192 -14.03 8.02 2.23
C PHE A 192 -13.66 8.61 0.87
N HIS A 193 -13.49 7.75 -0.14
CA HIS A 193 -13.20 8.22 -1.49
C HIS A 193 -14.40 8.99 -2.06
N PRO A 194 -14.24 10.22 -2.57
CA PRO A 194 -15.37 11.09 -2.94
C PRO A 194 -16.30 10.52 -4.03
N THR A 195 -15.75 9.73 -4.96
CA THR A 195 -16.47 9.27 -6.17
C THR A 195 -16.67 7.75 -6.20
N GLY A 196 -17.23 7.16 -5.14
CA GLY A 196 -17.77 5.81 -5.22
C GLY A 196 -19.00 5.79 -6.14
N GLU A 197 -19.07 4.82 -7.06
CA GLU A 197 -20.24 4.68 -7.94
C GLU A 197 -21.50 4.46 -7.08
N LYS A 198 -22.56 5.26 -7.34
CA LYS A 198 -23.82 5.11 -6.62
C LYS A 198 -24.50 3.82 -7.03
N ARG A 199 -24.58 2.86 -6.09
CA ARG A 199 -25.49 1.72 -6.25
C ARG A 199 -26.91 2.20 -5.99
N HIS A 200 -27.73 2.22 -7.03
CA HIS A 200 -29.19 2.31 -6.87
C HIS A 200 -29.67 0.94 -6.38
N PHE A 201 -30.25 0.90 -5.18
CA PHE A 201 -30.96 -0.26 -4.64
C PHE A 201 -32.43 -0.21 -5.08
#